data_AF-A0A8T1TVY1-F1
#
_entry.id   AF-A0A8T1TVY1-F1
#
_cell.length_a   1.000
_cell.length_b   1.000
_cell.length_c   1.000
_cell.angle_alpha   90.00
_cell.angle_beta   90.00
_cell.angle_gamma   90.00
#
_symmetry.space_group_name_H-M   'P 1'
#
loop_
_entity.id
_entity.type
_entity.pdbx_description
1 polymer ?
#
loop_
_entity_poly.entity_id
_entity_poly.type
_entity_poly.pdbx_seq_one_letter_code
_entity_poly.pdbx_strand_id
1 'polypeptide(L)' 'MSFGDSAYSISRYVVTGYKQAILSTHQHIFNIEMSAVRTSVEWNFKLMKSTWAYVNFKKSLKVCLSPVGKFVRVAMLLTN' A
#
# COMPACT_ATOMS: atom_id res chain seq x y z
N MET A 1 -10.50 4.66 -3.55
CA MET A 1 -9.63 5.79 -3.22
C MET A 1 -8.51 5.24 -2.35
N SER A 2 -7.25 5.29 -2.79
CA SER A 2 -6.07 4.82 -2.06
C SER A 2 -5.22 6.00 -1.59
N PHE A 3 -4.51 5.84 -0.47
CA PHE A 3 -3.54 6.85 -0.04
C PHE A 3 -2.21 6.61 -0.74
N GLY A 4 -1.77 7.61 -1.50
CA GLY A 4 -0.54 7.58 -2.28
C GLY A 4 0.62 8.24 -1.54
N ASP A 5 1.83 7.88 -1.97
CA ASP A 5 3.03 8.60 -1.56
C ASP A 5 2.94 10.09 -1.95
N SER A 6 3.69 10.93 -1.23
CA SER A 6 3.79 12.36 -1.52
C SER A 6 4.11 12.63 -2.99
N ALA A 7 4.90 11.80 -3.68
CA ALA A 7 5.23 12.02 -5.09
C ALA A 7 4.02 12.04 -6.06
N TYR A 8 2.86 11.51 -5.67
CA TYR A 8 1.68 11.45 -6.54
C TYR A 8 0.81 12.70 -6.47
N SER A 9 0.23 13.08 -7.61
CA SER A 9 -0.83 14.09 -7.67
C SER A 9 -2.16 13.51 -7.18
N ILE A 10 -2.97 14.36 -6.54
CA ILE A 10 -4.33 13.98 -6.12
C ILE A 10 -5.18 13.70 -7.36
N SER A 11 -5.92 12.58 -7.36
CA SER A 11 -6.82 12.17 -8.43
C SER A 11 -8.10 11.57 -7.85
N ARG A 12 -9.07 11.23 -8.72
CA ARG A 12 -10.30 10.53 -8.33
C ARG A 12 -10.04 9.25 -7.52
N TYR A 13 -8.89 8.60 -7.73
CA TYR A 13 -8.57 7.32 -7.13
C TYR A 13 -7.47 7.38 -6.09
N VAL A 14 -6.68 8.46 -6.03
CA VAL A 14 -5.50 8.58 -5.15
C VAL A 14 -5.54 9.91 -4.39
N VAL A 15 -5.42 9.84 -3.07
CA VAL A 15 -5.22 11.00 -2.19
C VAL A 15 -3.81 10.98 -1.65
N THR A 16 -3.18 12.14 -1.51
CA THR A 16 -1.86 12.27 -0.90
C THR A 16 -1.92 13.22 0.30
N GLY A 17 -0.87 13.19 1.13
CA GLY A 17 -0.80 14.07 2.30
C GLY A 17 -0.81 15.55 1.93
N TYR A 18 -1.33 16.39 2.83
CA TYR A 18 -1.32 17.84 2.68
C TYR A 18 0.12 18.38 2.74
N LYS A 19 0.48 19.29 1.82
CA LYS A 19 1.86 19.81 1.67
C LYS A 19 1.98 21.34 1.76
N GLN A 20 0.95 22.01 2.27
CA GLN A 20 0.95 23.46 2.38
C GLN A 20 1.99 23.91 3.41
N ALA A 21 2.56 25.11 3.23
CA ALA A 21 3.59 25.65 4.13
C ALA A 21 3.10 25.80 5.58
N ILE A 22 1.80 26.07 5.76
CA ILE A 22 1.13 26.10 7.05
C ILE A 22 -0.02 25.10 6.97
N LEU A 23 0.05 24.06 7.79
CA LEU A 23 -1.00 23.04 7.91
C LEU A 23 -1.91 23.40 9.09
N SER A 24 -3.22 23.24 8.91
CA SER A 24 -4.14 23.27 10.05
C SER A 24 -3.91 22.07 10.96
N THR A 25 -4.30 22.17 12.23
CA THR A 25 -4.19 21.06 13.19
C THR A 25 -4.81 19.77 12.66
N HIS A 26 -5.97 19.87 12.02
CA HIS A 26 -6.66 18.72 11.42
C HIS A 26 -5.89 18.10 10.24
N GLN A 27 -5.27 18.93 9.39
CA GLN A 27 -4.44 18.42 8.29
C GLN A 27 -3.17 17.74 8.80
N HIS A 28 -2.58 18.25 9.88
CA HIS A 28 -1.41 17.65 10.51
C HIS A 28 -1.74 16.28 11.13
N ILE A 29 -2.87 16.19 11.86
CA ILE A 29 -3.37 14.92 12.39
C ILE A 29 -3.63 13.93 11.26
N PHE A 30 -4.33 14.35 10.21
CA PHE A 30 -4.60 13.51 9.05
C PHE A 30 -3.31 12.96 8.42
N ASN A 31 -2.29 13.80 8.22
CA ASN A 31 -1.02 13.37 7.66
C ASN A 31 -0.30 12.33 8.55
N ILE A 32 -0.33 12.51 9.88
CA ILE A 32 0.26 11.56 10.83
C ILE A 32 -0.44 10.21 10.73
N GLU A 33 -1.76 10.20 10.88
CA GLU A 33 -2.58 8.98 10.88
C GLU A 33 -2.43 8.21 9.56
N MET A 34 -2.55 8.90 8.43
CA MET A 34 -2.45 8.27 7.12
C MET A 34 -1.03 7.77 6.82
N SER A 35 0.00 8.46 7.29
CA SER A 35 1.38 7.99 7.16
C SER A 35 1.61 6.72 7.98
N ALA A 36 1.08 6.65 9.21
CA ALA A 36 1.16 5.45 10.05
C ALA A 36 0.47 4.25 9.40
N VAL A 37 -0.74 4.44 8.86
CA VAL A 37 -1.46 3.39 8.11
C VAL A 37 -0.66 2.94 6.89
N ARG A 38 -0.10 3.87 6.10
CA ARG A 38 0.72 3.53 4.93
C ARG A 38 1.93 2.70 5.32
N THR A 39 2.66 3.11 6.35
CA THR A 39 3.83 2.37 6.85
C THR A 39 3.44 0.97 7.30
N SER A 40 2.34 0.81 8.05
CA SER A 40 1.84 -0.51 8.46
C SER A 40 1.54 -1.42 7.25
N VAL A 41 0.87 -0.88 6.22
CA VAL A 41 0.58 -1.62 4.99
C VAL A 41 1.86 -2.03 4.24
N GLU A 42 2.84 -1.13 4.12
CA GLU A 42 4.13 -1.43 3.49
C GLU A 42 4.89 -2.54 4.22
N TRP A 43 4.87 -2.52 5.55
CA TRP A 43 5.43 -3.59 6.37
C TRP A 43 4.69 -4.91 6.19
N ASN A 44 3.37 -4.91 6.11
CA ASN A 44 2.59 -6.11 5.86
C ASN A 44 2.92 -6.70 4.47
N PHE A 45 3.06 -5.87 3.43
CA PHE A 45 3.53 -6.33 2.12
C PHE A 45 4.93 -6.94 2.17
N LYS A 46 5.83 -6.38 2.96
CA LYS A 46 7.17 -6.95 3.18
C LYS A 46 7.07 -8.31 3.86
N LEU A 47 6.28 -8.41 4.93
CA LEU A 47 6.04 -9.65 5.67
C LEU A 47 5.43 -10.73 4.76
N MET A 48 4.36 -10.43 4.02
CA MET A 48 3.74 -11.37 3.10
C MET A 48 4.74 -11.92 2.08
N LYS A 49 5.58 -11.05 1.48
CA LYS A 49 6.60 -11.50 0.51
C LYS A 49 7.68 -12.39 1.13
N SER A 50 8.00 -12.17 2.41
CA SER A 50 8.95 -13.00 3.17
C SER A 50 8.34 -14.35 3.58
N THR A 51 7.07 -14.39 3.95
CA THR A 51 6.38 -15.61 4.38
C THR A 51 6.01 -16.51 3.21
N TRP A 52 5.52 -15.92 2.11
CA TRP A 52 4.95 -16.66 0.99
C TRP A 52 5.91 -16.67 -0.22
N ALA A 53 6.84 -17.62 -0.23
CA ALA A 53 7.84 -17.76 -1.30
C ALA A 53 7.22 -17.84 -2.71
N TYR A 54 6.03 -18.45 -2.83
CA TYR A 54 5.29 -18.53 -4.09
C TYR A 54 4.89 -17.14 -4.63
N VAL A 55 4.46 -16.22 -3.76
CA VAL A 55 4.10 -14.84 -4.14
C VAL A 55 5.31 -14.05 -4.62
N ASN A 56 6.51 -14.38 -4.15
CA ASN A 56 7.76 -13.76 -4.59
C ASN A 56 8.36 -14.42 -5.85
N PHE A 57 7.82 -15.54 -6.33
CA PHE A 57 8.39 -16.30 -7.45
C PHE A 57 7.98 -15.74 -8.82
N LYS A 58 8.69 -14.68 -9.24
CA LYS A 58 8.42 -13.91 -10.47
C LYS A 58 8.39 -14.74 -11.77
N LYS A 59 9.12 -15.86 -11.84
CA LYS A 59 9.18 -16.69 -13.06
C LYS A 59 7.86 -17.42 -13.35
N SER A 60 7.11 -17.79 -12.31
CA SER A 60 5.81 -18.46 -12.45
C SER A 60 4.64 -17.49 -12.47
N LEU A 61 4.75 -16.34 -11.79
CA LEU A 61 3.69 -15.35 -11.68
C LEU A 61 3.76 -14.29 -12.78
N LYS A 62 2.96 -14.48 -13.83
CA LYS A 62 2.80 -13.53 -14.94
C LYS A 62 1.45 -12.82 -14.86
N VAL A 63 1.45 -11.49 -14.86
CA VAL A 63 0.23 -10.68 -14.89
C VAL A 63 -0.57 -11.03 -16.16
N CYS A 64 -1.91 -11.10 -16.04
CA CYS A 64 -2.84 -11.54 -17.09
C CYS A 64 -2.76 -13.02 -17.54
N LEU A 65 -1.68 -13.74 -17.21
CA LEU A 65 -1.49 -15.14 -17.59
C LEU A 65 -1.58 -16.11 -16.40
N SER A 66 -1.59 -15.57 -15.18
CA SER A 66 -1.75 -16.33 -13.95
C SER A 66 -2.61 -15.53 -12.97
N PRO A 67 -3.32 -16.17 -12.03
CA PRO A 67 -4.22 -15.49 -11.11
C PRO A 67 -3.48 -14.79 -9.95
N VAL A 68 -2.45 -13.98 -10.27
CA VAL A 68 -1.59 -13.26 -9.32
C VAL A 68 -2.41 -12.49 -8.28
N GLY A 69 -3.46 -11.79 -8.72
CA GLY A 69 -4.31 -11.01 -7.82
C GLY A 69 -5.12 -11.84 -6.82
N LYS A 70 -5.41 -13.12 -7.10
CA LYS A 70 -6.02 -14.04 -6.12
C LYS A 70 -4.98 -14.51 -5.11
N PHE A 71 -3.80 -14.91 -5.58
CA PHE A 71 -2.71 -15.36 -4.70
C PHE A 71 -2.28 -14.28 -3.71
N VAL A 72 -2.07 -13.05 -4.19
CA VAL A 72 -1.71 -11.91 -3.32
C VAL A 72 -2.81 -11.63 -2.30
N ARG A 73 -4.09 -11.69 -2.69
CA ARG A 73 -5.21 -11.45 -1.76
C ARG A 73 -5.29 -12.50 -0.66
N VAL A 74 -5.19 -13.78 -1.01
CA VAL A 74 -5.22 -14.88 -0.03
C VAL A 74 -4.00 -14.81 0.88
N ALA A 75 -2.81 -14.59 0.32
CA ALA A 75 -1.58 -14.47 1.09
C ALA A 75 -1.62 -13.28 2.06
N MET A 76 -2.10 -12.11 1.63
CA MET A 76 -2.28 -10.95 2.51
C MET A 76 -3.28 -11.25 3.64
N LEU A 77 -4.43 -11.88 3.33
CA LEU A 77 -5.44 -12.24 4.34
C LEU A 77 -4.88 -13.20 5.41
N LEU A 78 -4.01 -14.12 4.99
CA LEU A 78 -3.39 -15.11 5.87
C LEU A 78 -2.09 -14.62 6.54
N THR A 79 -1.64 -13.41 6.23
CA THR A 79 -0.48 -12.78 6.88
C THR A 79 -1.00 -11.92 8.03
N ASN A 80 -0.83 -12.41 9.26
CA ASN A 80 -1.17 -11.73 10.52
C ASN A 80 -0.11 -10.69 10.88
#